data_AF-A0A4D6K8B4-F1
#
_entry.id   AF-A0A4D6K8B4-F1
#
_cell.length_a   1.000
_cell.length_b   1.000
_cell.length_c   1.000
_cell.angle_alpha   90.00
_cell.angle_beta   90.00
_cell.angle_gamma   90.00
#
_symmetry.space_group_name_H-M   'P 1'
#
loop_
_entity.id
_entity.type
_entity.pdbx_description
1 polymer ?
#
loop_
_entity_poly.entity_id
_entity_poly.type
_entity_poly.pdbx_seq_one_letter_code
_entity_poly.pdbx_strand_id
1 'polypeptide(L)'
;MTDLDVALALFQLVALVIPPIAVLIQMLRKSQNLPWQLRKWSFGLVILSVLSFIASGAVVTLWVVQSLTPPPLLAAGLGLTLVGLLPFALFTAVLYREHRLEHGP
;
A
#
# COMPACT_ATOMS: atom_id res chain seq x y z
N MET A 1 -16.31 20.86 -10.06
CA MET A 1 -15.25 19.94 -9.60
C MET A 1 -14.95 19.04 -10.77
N THR A 2 -13.73 19.12 -11.31
CA THR A 2 -13.34 18.30 -12.47
C THR A 2 -12.96 16.90 -12.00
N ASP A 3 -13.04 15.89 -12.86
CA ASP A 3 -12.67 14.51 -12.51
C ASP A 3 -11.19 14.41 -12.06
N LEU A 4 -10.34 15.32 -12.53
CA LEU A 4 -8.95 15.46 -12.11
C LEU A 4 -8.84 15.92 -10.64
N ASP A 5 -9.67 16.85 -10.21
CA ASP A 5 -9.70 17.32 -8.82
C ASP A 5 -10.08 16.19 -7.86
N VAL A 6 -11.02 15.32 -8.29
CA VAL A 6 -11.42 14.12 -7.54
C VAL A 6 -10.26 13.13 -7.46
N ALA A 7 -9.56 12.87 -8.57
CA ALA A 7 -8.41 11.96 -8.60
C ALA A 7 -7.26 12.45 -7.71
N LEU A 8 -6.97 13.76 -7.71
CA LEU A 8 -5.96 14.36 -6.84
C LEU A 8 -6.34 14.28 -5.37
N ALA A 9 -7.61 14.53 -5.03
CA ALA A 9 -8.11 14.36 -3.68
C ALA A 9 -7.99 12.90 -3.21
N LEU A 10 -8.26 11.94 -4.08
CA LEU A 10 -8.06 10.51 -3.78
C LEU A 10 -6.59 10.18 -3.54
N PHE A 11 -5.66 10.69 -4.36
CA PHE A 11 -4.22 10.50 -4.10
C PHE A 11 -3.77 11.09 -2.77
N GLN A 12 -4.24 12.29 -2.43
CA GLN A 12 -3.94 12.92 -1.15
C GLN A 12 -4.49 12.11 0.03
N LEU A 13 -5.71 11.57 -0.10
CA LEU A 13 -6.29 10.67 0.90
C LEU A 13 -5.45 9.40 1.06
N VAL A 14 -5.04 8.76 -0.05
CA VAL A 14 -4.16 7.58 0.01
C VAL A 14 -2.83 7.93 0.70
N ALA A 15 -2.22 9.06 0.35
CA ALA A 15 -0.96 9.51 0.94
C ALA A 15 -1.08 9.79 2.45
N LEU A 16 -2.20 10.37 2.89
CA LEU A 16 -2.48 10.68 4.29
C LEU A 16 -2.58 9.42 5.17
N VAL A 17 -2.96 8.28 4.59
CA VAL A 17 -3.17 7.03 5.33
C VAL A 17 -1.87 6.21 5.49
N ILE A 18 -0.81 6.50 4.73
CA ILE A 18 0.48 5.79 4.83
C ILE A 18 1.13 5.96 6.23
N PRO A 19 1.29 7.19 6.78
CA PRO A 19 1.88 7.37 8.11
C PRO A 19 1.14 6.64 9.25
N PRO A 20 -0.20 6.75 9.40
CA PRO A 20 -0.90 6.05 10.48
C PRO A 20 -0.85 4.53 10.35
N ILE A 21 -0.82 3.98 9.13
CA ILE A 21 -0.61 2.54 8.92
C ILE A 21 0.75 2.10 9.46
N ALA A 22 1.82 2.83 9.16
CA ALA A 22 3.16 2.51 9.66
C ALA A 22 3.21 2.51 11.20
N VAL A 23 2.54 3.49 11.83
CA VAL A 23 2.39 3.56 13.28
C VAL A 23 1.59 2.38 13.83
N LEU A 24 0.48 2.00 13.19
CA LEU A 24 -0.34 0.84 13.60
C LEU A 24 0.45 -0.47 13.55
N ILE A 25 1.25 -0.70 12.51
CA ILE A 25 2.15 -1.87 12.43
C ILE A 25 3.13 -1.86 13.60
N GLN A 26 3.74 -0.70 13.88
CA GLN A 26 4.71 -0.57 14.96
C GLN A 26 4.06 -0.82 16.35
N MET A 27 2.85 -0.31 16.57
CA MET A 27 2.08 -0.54 17.80
C MET A 27 1.67 -2.02 17.95
N LEU A 28 1.20 -2.67 16.89
CA LEU A 28 0.88 -4.11 16.90
C LEU A 28 2.09 -5.00 17.17
N ARG A 29 3.26 -4.59 16.67
CA ARG A 29 4.53 -5.29 16.94
C ARG A 29 4.96 -5.19 18.40
N LYS A 30 4.65 -4.06 19.07
CA LYS A 30 4.97 -3.82 20.49
C LYS A 30 3.88 -4.30 21.47
N SER A 31 2.69 -4.63 20.98
CA SER A 31 1.59 -5.12 21.81
C SER A 31 1.88 -6.52 22.36
N GLN A 32 2.27 -6.61 23.63
CA GLN A 32 2.40 -7.86 24.39
C GLN A 32 1.08 -8.32 25.05
N ASN A 33 0.07 -7.45 25.11
CA ASN A 33 -1.18 -7.68 25.85
C ASN A 33 -2.33 -8.29 25.03
N LEU A 34 -2.15 -8.54 23.73
CA LEU A 34 -3.19 -9.10 22.87
C LEU A 34 -3.05 -10.63 22.77
N PRO A 35 -4.12 -11.41 23.01
CA PRO A 35 -4.10 -12.84 22.75
C PRO A 35 -3.80 -13.11 21.27
N TRP A 36 -3.06 -14.18 21.03
CA TRP A 36 -2.42 -14.46 19.74
C TRP A 36 -3.36 -14.46 18.52
N GLN A 37 -4.58 -14.98 18.69
CA GLN A 37 -5.59 -15.01 17.64
C GLN A 37 -5.97 -13.60 17.17
N LEU A 38 -6.21 -12.66 18.11
CA LEU A 38 -6.54 -11.28 17.76
C LEU A 38 -5.37 -10.57 17.09
N ARG A 39 -4.13 -10.86 17.53
CA ARG A 39 -2.92 -10.29 16.92
C ARG A 39 -2.79 -10.64 15.44
N LYS A 40 -3.05 -11.90 15.08
CA LYS A 40 -3.06 -12.35 13.67
C LYS A 40 -4.12 -11.66 12.83
N TRP A 41 -5.34 -11.54 13.37
CA TRP A 41 -6.42 -10.83 12.69
C TRP A 41 -6.07 -9.36 12.48
N SER A 42 -5.52 -8.69 13.50
CA SER A 42 -5.09 -7.30 13.38
C SER A 42 -3.97 -7.12 12.35
N PHE A 43 -2.96 -7.99 12.30
CA PHE A 43 -1.94 -7.95 11.26
C PHE A 43 -2.52 -8.18 9.86
N GLY A 44 -3.42 -9.16 9.72
CA GLY A 44 -4.12 -9.41 8.46
C GLY A 44 -4.93 -8.21 8.00
N LEU A 45 -5.65 -7.54 8.90
CA LEU A 45 -6.42 -6.33 8.61
C LEU A 45 -5.53 -5.16 8.17
N VAL A 46 -4.37 -4.99 8.80
CA VAL A 46 -3.42 -3.95 8.41
C VAL A 46 -2.80 -4.22 7.04
N ILE A 47 -2.40 -5.48 6.76
CA ILE A 47 -1.90 -5.86 5.43
C ILE A 47 -2.98 -5.65 4.36
N LEU A 48 -4.21 -6.10 4.64
CA LEU A 48 -5.34 -5.92 3.73
C LEU A 48 -5.57 -4.43 3.45
N SER A 49 -5.53 -3.59 4.49
CA SER A 49 -5.68 -2.14 4.36
C SER A 49 -4.59 -1.53 3.47
N VAL A 50 -3.32 -1.88 3.70
CA VAL A 50 -2.18 -1.44 2.86
C VAL A 50 -2.42 -1.83 1.40
N LEU A 51 -2.77 -3.09 1.15
CA LEU A 51 -3.02 -3.59 -0.21
C LEU A 51 -4.18 -2.86 -0.88
N SER A 52 -5.28 -2.59 -0.15
CA SER A 52 -6.41 -1.81 -0.67
C SER A 52 -6.01 -0.38 -1.03
N PHE A 53 -5.17 0.28 -0.23
CA PHE A 53 -4.68 1.63 -0.54
C PHE A 53 -3.77 1.65 -1.77
N ILE A 54 -2.84 0.68 -1.88
CA ILE A 54 -1.98 0.54 -3.06
C ILE A 54 -2.83 0.27 -4.31
N ALA A 55 -3.81 -0.65 -4.22
CA ALA A 55 -4.71 -0.96 -5.32
C ALA A 55 -5.54 0.26 -5.76
N SER A 56 -6.07 1.03 -4.80
CA SER A 56 -6.78 2.27 -5.08
C SER A 56 -5.90 3.28 -5.80
N GLY A 57 -4.68 3.53 -5.31
CA GLY A 57 -3.72 4.41 -5.97
C GLY A 57 -3.36 3.93 -7.39
N ALA A 58 -3.17 2.63 -7.59
CA ALA A 58 -2.89 2.05 -8.90
C ALA A 58 -4.06 2.24 -9.89
N VAL A 59 -5.30 2.03 -9.44
CA VAL A 59 -6.51 2.22 -10.27
C VAL A 59 -6.68 3.69 -10.65
N VAL A 60 -6.52 4.63 -9.71
CA VAL A 60 -6.59 6.07 -10.00
C VAL A 60 -5.48 6.47 -10.97
N THR A 61 -4.26 5.96 -10.80
CA THR A 61 -3.14 6.20 -11.72
C THR A 61 -3.46 5.71 -13.13
N LEU A 62 -3.98 4.48 -13.24
CA LEU A 62 -4.36 3.89 -14.53
C LEU A 62 -5.44 4.74 -15.23
N TRP A 63 -6.45 5.17 -14.48
CA TRP A 63 -7.51 6.04 -14.99
C TRP A 63 -6.93 7.37 -15.48
N VAL A 64 -6.05 8.03 -14.71
CA VAL A 64 -5.39 9.28 -15.11
C VAL A 64 -4.60 9.10 -16.42
N VAL A 65 -3.86 8.00 -16.57
CA VAL A 65 -3.10 7.69 -17.79
C VAL A 65 -4.03 7.53 -18.99
N GLN A 66 -5.17 6.86 -18.82
CA GLN A 66 -6.14 6.65 -19.90
C GLN A 66 -6.89 7.93 -20.27
N SER A 67 -7.23 8.76 -19.29
CA SER A 67 -8.07 9.95 -19.47
C SER A 67 -7.31 11.17 -19.98
N LEU A 68 -6.02 11.31 -19.64
CA LEU A 68 -5.25 12.52 -19.95
C LEU A 68 -4.24 12.35 -21.09
N THR A 69 -4.06 11.13 -21.62
CA THR A 69 -3.04 10.81 -22.65
C THR A 69 -1.70 11.52 -22.36
N PRO A 70 -1.06 11.23 -21.21
CA PRO A 70 0.12 11.96 -20.79
C PRO A 70 1.26 11.83 -21.80
N PRO A 71 2.21 12.78 -21.83
CA PRO A 71 3.40 12.67 -22.67
C PRO A 71 4.09 11.31 -22.49
N PRO A 72 4.64 10.70 -23.55
CA PRO A 72 5.12 9.32 -23.53
C PRO A 72 6.19 9.06 -22.47
N LEU A 73 7.02 10.06 -22.16
CA LEU A 73 8.01 9.99 -21.07
C LEU A 73 7.35 9.86 -19.69
N LEU A 74 6.24 10.57 -19.46
CA LEU A 74 5.51 10.55 -18.19
C LEU A 74 4.74 9.23 -18.05
N ALA A 75 4.15 8.72 -19.14
CA ALA A 75 3.56 7.38 -19.20
C ALA A 75 4.60 6.29 -18.91
N ALA A 76 5.80 6.38 -19.50
CA ALA A 76 6.90 5.45 -19.24
C ALA A 76 7.37 5.51 -17.78
N GLY A 77 7.47 6.70 -17.18
CA GLY A 77 7.78 6.89 -15.77
C GLY A 77 6.75 6.20 -14.86
N LEU A 78 5.46 6.40 -15.12
CA LEU A 78 4.39 5.73 -14.38
C LEU A 78 4.44 4.20 -14.56
N GLY A 79 4.68 3.73 -15.79
CA GLY A 79 4.87 2.31 -16.06
C GLY A 79 6.03 1.72 -15.26
N LEU A 80 7.18 2.40 -15.22
CA LEU A 80 8.34 1.98 -14.42
C LEU A 80 8.04 1.97 -12.92
N THR A 81 7.27 2.93 -12.39
CA THR A 81 6.87 2.89 -10.97
C THR A 81 5.99 1.69 -10.64
N LEU A 82 5.06 1.33 -11.54
CA LEU A 82 4.22 0.13 -11.36
C LEU A 82 5.04 -1.16 -11.46
N VAL A 83 5.98 -1.23 -12.41
CA VAL A 83 6.92 -2.35 -12.52
C VAL A 83 7.78 -2.46 -11.27
N GLY A 84 8.20 -1.34 -10.67
CA GLY A 84 8.98 -1.30 -9.43
C GLY A 84 8.21 -1.81 -8.20
N LEU A 85 6.87 -1.75 -8.19
CA LEU A 85 6.05 -2.31 -7.12
C LEU A 85 6.12 -3.85 -7.06
N LEU A 86 6.32 -4.52 -8.19
CA LEU A 86 6.44 -5.99 -8.23
C LEU A 86 7.63 -6.53 -7.41
N PRO A 87 8.89 -6.13 -7.67
CA PRO A 87 10.03 -6.59 -6.88
C PRO A 87 9.93 -6.12 -5.43
N PHE A 88 9.38 -4.92 -5.18
CA PHE A 88 9.14 -4.44 -3.82
C PHE A 88 8.15 -5.34 -3.05
N ALA A 89 7.03 -5.72 -3.67
CA ALA A 89 6.04 -6.60 -3.08
C ALA A 89 6.60 -8.00 -2.83
N LEU A 90 7.37 -8.56 -3.78
CA LEU A 90 8.06 -9.84 -3.62
C LEU A 90 9.06 -9.79 -2.45
N PHE A 91 9.88 -8.76 -2.37
CA PHE A 91 10.85 -8.59 -1.29
C PHE A 91 10.15 -8.44 0.07
N THR A 92 9.07 -7.67 0.13
CA THR A 92 8.25 -7.52 1.33
C THR A 92 7.64 -8.85 1.77
N ALA A 93 7.20 -9.69 0.83
CA ALA A 93 6.70 -11.03 1.12
C ALA A 93 7.79 -11.96 1.67
N VAL A 94 9.03 -11.86 1.16
CA VAL A 94 10.18 -12.60 1.71
C VAL A 94 10.47 -12.14 3.14
N LEU A 95 10.57 -10.84 3.38
CA LEU A 95 10.79 -10.28 4.72
C LEU A 95 9.69 -10.69 5.71
N TYR A 96 8.43 -10.70 5.26
CA TYR A 96 7.31 -11.17 6.07
C TYR A 96 7.47 -12.65 6.43
N ARG A 97 7.91 -13.48 5.47
CA ARG A 97 8.16 -14.91 5.71
C ARG A 97 9.30 -15.12 6.71
N GLU A 98 10.41 -14.39 6.58
CA GLU A 98 11.52 -14.46 7.53
C GLU A 98 11.10 -14.00 8.93
N HIS A 99 10.42 -12.85 9.02
CA HIS A 99 9.94 -12.32 10.28
C HIS A 99 9.04 -13.32 11.02
N ARG A 100 8.15 -13.99 10.27
CA ARG A 100 7.24 -15.03 10.78
C ARG A 100 7.99 -16.27 11.30
N LEU A 101 9.14 -16.61 10.72
CA LEU A 101 9.97 -17.74 11.15
C LEU A 101 10.73 -17.42 12.45
N GLU A 102 11.26 -16.20 12.58
CA GLU A 102 12.02 -15.78 13.77
C GLU A 102 11.13 -15.46 14.97
N HIS A 103 10.01 -14.76 14.76
CA HIS A 103 9.20 -14.21 15.85
C HIS A 103 7.88 -14.96 16.08
N GLY A 104 7.67 -16.05 15.33
CA GLY A 104 6.41 -16.77 15.26
C GLY A 104 5.37 -16.09 14.35
N PRO A 105 4.24 -16.79 14.09
CA PRO A 105 3.15 -16.36 13.20
C PRO A 105 2.60 -14.94 13.31
#